data_AF-A0AAD5Q475-F1
#
_entry.id   AF-A0AAD5Q475-F1
#
_cell.length_a   1.000
_cell.length_b   1.000
_cell.length_c   1.000
_cell.angle_alpha   90.00
_cell.angle_beta   90.00
_cell.angle_gamma   90.00
#
_symmetry.space_group_name_H-M   'P 1'
#
loop_
_entity.id
_entity.type
_entity.pdbx_description
1 polymer ?
#
loop_
_entity_poly.entity_id
_entity_poly.type
_entity_poly.pdbx_seq_one_letter_code
_entity_poly.pdbx_strand_id
1 'polypeptide(L)'
;MMKGRLSQTAKIVNNPSLESGLVRLQRGEQLSADEKRECAPFKIKNATPSISAAPDEAVSLVRDAFKRSKVTKRKTHIDVGFVPPTSNECERFFSCAQFVLEDHRKSMHPDTLEMIMILDYNRKYLEPEASLREKYAYSNTNYVILGQVIEGVSGQPWDRFLKERVWQPLGMNRTFASVNFIPRELLNETNSGHNDCVEGVTGPFDIVTAPQMQLAPGRKQGLLAAGSTVSTPSDMAIFMRMLLNKGSFNNVQVFESTAAIAEMIRGKTVLGVDPATYNAEEGFHFELDGNTVASGYGFDTVGQIMWDRTYCDKGGDTMGHTIRTGFSPTDRLGVAVFSNTESSALRQLFHVDQFRSYLMGIFLDVPTQLLEFEYSR
;
A
#
# COMPACT_ATOMS: atom_id res chain seq x y z
N MET A 1 27.62 11.57 17.35
CA MET A 1 26.80 12.81 17.28
C MET A 1 25.37 12.69 17.82
N MET A 2 24.81 11.50 18.13
CA MET A 2 23.43 11.38 18.68
C MET A 2 23.28 11.81 20.15
N LYS A 3 24.30 11.61 20.99
CA LYS A 3 24.22 11.89 22.43
C LYS A 3 23.83 13.33 22.75
N GLY A 4 24.29 14.32 21.97
CA GLY A 4 23.92 15.73 22.16
C GLY A 4 22.53 16.12 21.62
N ARG A 5 21.89 15.27 20.82
CA ARG A 5 20.54 15.51 20.27
C ARG A 5 19.44 14.82 21.08
N LEU A 6 19.78 13.76 21.82
CA LEU A 6 18.82 12.93 22.57
C LEU A 6 19.07 12.92 24.09
N SER A 7 20.15 13.54 24.60
CA SER A 7 20.37 13.67 26.05
C SER A 7 19.30 14.54 26.70
N GLN A 8 19.07 14.35 28.01
CA GLN A 8 18.26 15.25 28.84
C GLN A 8 18.70 16.73 28.78
N THR A 9 19.94 17.00 28.34
CA THR A 9 20.51 18.34 28.15
C THR A 9 20.52 18.80 26.68
N ALA A 10 19.77 18.14 25.79
CA ALA A 10 19.73 18.49 24.37
C ALA A 10 19.09 19.87 24.17
N LYS A 11 19.59 20.65 23.21
CA LYS A 11 19.11 22.02 22.93
C LYS A 11 17.62 22.12 22.57
N ILE A 12 16.98 21.01 22.19
CA ILE A 12 15.55 20.95 21.89
C ILE A 12 14.67 20.88 23.15
N VAL A 13 15.25 20.48 24.29
CA VAL A 13 14.54 20.37 25.57
C VAL A 13 14.52 21.76 26.21
N ASN A 14 13.41 22.47 26.03
CA ASN A 14 13.25 23.85 26.49
C ASN A 14 13.23 23.97 28.02
N ASN A 15 12.74 22.97 28.74
CA ASN A 15 12.74 22.94 30.21
C ASN A 15 13.01 21.50 30.73
N PRO A 16 14.30 21.11 30.87
CA PRO A 16 14.71 19.75 31.26
C PRO A 16 14.15 19.30 32.61
N SER A 17 14.05 20.21 33.56
CA SER A 17 13.55 19.93 34.91
C SER A 17 12.04 19.71 34.93
N LEU A 18 11.29 20.40 34.06
CA LEU A 18 9.87 20.12 33.88
C LEU A 18 9.64 18.76 33.21
N GLU A 19 10.35 18.46 32.12
CA GLU A 19 10.20 17.19 31.41
C GLU A 19 10.56 15.98 32.30
N SER A 20 11.71 16.03 32.97
CA SER A 20 12.12 14.99 33.93
C SER A 20 11.12 14.85 35.08
N GLY A 21 10.61 15.97 35.58
CA GLY A 21 9.63 16.00 36.66
C GLY A 21 8.29 15.34 36.26
N LEU A 22 7.78 15.61 35.06
CA LEU A 22 6.54 15.00 34.56
C LEU A 22 6.67 13.48 34.37
N VAL A 23 7.81 12.99 33.85
CA VAL A 23 8.09 11.55 33.74
C VAL A 23 8.09 10.87 35.11
N ARG A 24 8.73 11.50 36.10
CA ARG A 24 8.77 10.99 37.47
C ARG A 24 7.39 10.99 38.12
N LEU A 25 6.58 12.02 37.88
CA LEU A 25 5.18 12.06 38.34
C LEU A 25 4.36 10.90 37.75
N GLN A 26 4.50 10.61 36.45
CA GLN A 26 3.82 9.48 35.79
C GLN A 26 4.25 8.12 36.36
N ARG A 27 5.52 7.99 36.78
CA ARG A 27 6.07 6.78 37.41
C ARG A 27 5.84 6.70 38.92
N GLY A 28 5.31 7.76 39.54
CA GLY A 28 5.13 7.84 41.00
C GLY A 28 6.44 7.97 41.78
N GLU A 29 7.50 8.47 41.14
CA GLU A 29 8.83 8.68 41.72
C GLU A 29 8.92 10.03 42.47
N GLN A 30 9.94 10.18 43.32
CA GLN A 30 10.18 11.45 44.02
C GLN A 30 10.86 12.48 43.10
N LEU A 31 10.40 13.73 43.23
CA LEU A 31 10.95 14.87 42.50
C LEU A 31 12.16 15.49 43.23
N SER A 32 13.16 15.93 42.46
CA SER A 32 14.24 16.80 42.90
C SER A 32 13.74 18.20 43.25
N ALA A 33 14.60 19.05 43.83
CA ALA A 33 14.21 20.42 44.19
C ALA A 33 13.81 21.26 42.96
N ASP A 34 14.57 21.15 41.87
CA ASP A 34 14.27 21.85 40.63
C ASP A 34 13.02 21.30 39.94
N GLU A 35 12.84 19.97 39.92
CA GLU A 35 11.63 19.33 39.38
C GLU A 35 10.38 19.74 40.16
N LYS A 36 10.47 19.87 41.50
CA LYS A 36 9.37 20.36 42.35
C LYS A 36 8.99 21.80 42.03
N ARG A 37 9.98 22.66 41.75
CA ARG A 37 9.74 24.07 41.39
C ARG A 37 9.01 24.17 40.06
N GLU A 38 9.49 23.45 39.05
CA GLU A 38 8.90 23.47 37.71
C GLU A 38 7.54 22.75 37.66
N CYS A 39 7.35 21.68 38.43
CA CYS A 39 6.08 20.95 38.51
C CYS A 39 5.05 21.56 39.47
N ALA A 40 5.37 22.69 40.14
CA ALA A 40 4.47 23.37 41.07
C ALA A 40 3.07 23.69 40.51
N PRO A 41 2.90 24.05 39.21
CA PRO A 41 1.59 24.27 38.61
C PRO A 41 0.67 23.04 38.66
N PHE A 42 1.24 21.83 38.75
CA PHE A 42 0.52 20.57 38.77
C PHE A 42 0.15 20.11 40.18
N LYS A 43 0.48 20.86 41.24
CA LYS A 43 0.21 20.48 42.64
C LYS A 43 -1.29 20.62 42.97
N ILE A 44 -1.86 19.65 43.68
CA ILE A 44 -3.26 19.68 44.12
C ILE A 44 -3.41 20.71 45.27
N LYS A 45 -4.29 21.71 45.10
CA LYS A 45 -4.36 22.89 45.99
C LYS A 45 -5.03 22.65 47.35
N ASN A 46 -5.85 21.61 47.54
CA ASN A 46 -6.58 21.35 48.78
C ASN A 46 -6.42 19.90 49.25
N ALA A 47 -5.61 19.64 50.28
CA ALA A 47 -5.54 18.36 50.97
C ALA A 47 -5.90 18.54 52.46
N THR A 48 -7.07 18.06 52.88
CA THR A 48 -7.56 18.17 54.27
C THR A 48 -6.77 17.27 55.25
N PRO A 49 -6.47 17.70 56.50
CA PRO A 49 -5.67 16.91 57.46
C PRO A 49 -6.48 15.79 58.14
N SER A 50 -5.78 14.76 58.58
CA SER A 50 -6.28 13.50 59.15
C SER A 50 -6.67 13.57 60.63
N ILE A 51 -7.72 12.84 61.02
CA ILE A 51 -8.01 12.46 62.41
C ILE A 51 -7.14 11.25 62.79
N SER A 52 -6.44 11.34 63.92
CA SER A 52 -5.65 10.26 64.51
C SER A 52 -6.55 9.23 65.22
N ALA A 53 -6.23 7.94 65.10
CA ALA A 53 -6.79 6.90 65.95
C ALA A 53 -5.66 6.21 66.72
N ALA A 54 -5.93 6.03 68.02
CA ALA A 54 -5.06 5.56 69.08
C ALA A 54 -4.68 4.06 68.97
N PRO A 55 -3.68 3.59 69.75
CA PRO A 55 -3.19 2.22 69.70
C PRO A 55 -3.94 1.32 70.69
N ASP A 56 -4.25 0.07 70.31
CA ASP A 56 -3.83 -1.12 71.08
C ASP A 56 -4.22 -2.49 70.46
N GLU A 57 -3.25 -3.38 70.63
CA GLU A 57 -3.26 -4.83 70.95
C GLU A 57 -3.88 -5.94 70.08
N ALA A 58 -3.05 -7.01 70.00
CA ALA A 58 -3.35 -8.44 69.88
C ALA A 58 -3.84 -9.06 68.54
N VAL A 59 -2.85 -9.26 67.67
CA VAL A 59 -2.52 -10.45 66.84
C VAL A 59 -3.61 -11.48 66.47
N SER A 60 -3.79 -11.67 65.15
CA SER A 60 -4.07 -12.98 64.54
C SER A 60 -3.36 -13.07 63.18
N LEU A 61 -2.52 -14.11 63.01
CA LEU A 61 -1.67 -14.40 61.83
C LEU A 61 -2.45 -14.47 60.50
N VAL A 62 -3.78 -14.61 60.58
CA VAL A 62 -4.68 -14.81 59.42
C VAL A 62 -5.05 -13.49 58.73
N ARG A 63 -4.87 -12.34 59.38
CA ARG A 63 -5.15 -11.02 58.75
C ARG A 63 -3.98 -10.44 57.95
N ASP A 64 -2.75 -10.85 58.23
CA ASP A 64 -1.57 -10.40 57.47
C ASP A 64 -1.51 -10.99 56.05
N ALA A 65 -2.12 -12.17 55.85
CA ALA A 65 -2.19 -12.79 54.52
C ALA A 65 -3.10 -12.04 53.54
N PHE A 66 -4.01 -11.17 54.02
CA PHE A 66 -4.98 -10.46 53.18
C PHE A 66 -4.88 -8.92 53.21
N LYS A 67 -3.83 -8.36 53.84
CA LYS A 67 -3.51 -6.92 53.75
C LYS A 67 -2.22 -6.66 52.98
N ARG A 68 -2.30 -6.81 51.65
CA ARG A 68 -1.56 -5.92 50.74
C ARG A 68 -2.53 -5.19 49.82
N SER A 69 -3.53 -4.52 50.41
CA SER A 69 -3.96 -3.27 49.78
C SER A 69 -2.77 -2.31 49.92
N LYS A 70 -2.09 -2.02 48.81
CA LYS A 70 -1.15 -0.89 48.77
C LYS A 70 -1.95 0.31 49.23
N VAL A 71 -1.59 0.87 50.39
CA VAL A 71 -2.04 2.19 50.80
C VAL A 71 -1.68 3.12 49.64
N THR A 72 -2.70 3.56 48.89
CA THR A 72 -2.52 4.48 47.77
C THR A 72 -1.93 5.75 48.36
N LYS A 73 -0.63 6.01 48.15
CA LYS A 73 -0.01 7.28 48.53
C LYS A 73 -0.89 8.39 47.93
N ARG A 74 -1.41 9.30 48.78
CA ARG A 74 -2.17 10.47 48.32
C ARG A 74 -1.35 11.17 47.23
N LYS A 75 -1.89 11.24 46.01
CA LYS A 75 -1.24 11.95 44.89
C LYS A 75 -1.13 13.41 45.29
N THR A 76 0.08 13.96 45.26
CA THR A 76 0.36 15.38 45.58
C THR A 76 0.21 16.29 44.36
N HIS A 77 0.14 15.71 43.17
CA HIS A 77 0.03 16.38 41.88
C HIS A 77 -1.14 15.79 41.09
N ILE A 78 -1.72 16.58 40.18
CA ILE A 78 -2.73 16.13 39.23
C ILE A 78 -2.18 15.02 38.33
N ASP A 79 -3.06 14.23 37.73
CA ASP A 79 -2.64 13.23 36.77
C ASP A 79 -2.11 13.89 35.49
N VAL A 80 -0.82 13.72 35.24
CA VAL A 80 -0.12 14.28 34.06
C VAL A 80 0.10 13.23 32.98
N GLY A 81 -0.62 12.10 33.00
CA GLY A 81 -0.53 11.06 31.98
C GLY A 81 -0.91 11.51 30.56
N PHE A 82 -1.59 12.65 30.43
CA PHE A 82 -1.92 13.27 29.13
C PHE A 82 -0.73 14.02 28.50
N VAL A 83 0.36 14.28 29.24
CA VAL A 83 1.55 14.93 28.70
C VAL A 83 2.56 13.86 28.27
N PRO A 84 2.70 13.54 26.98
CA PRO A 84 3.60 12.48 26.54
C PRO A 84 5.06 12.88 26.81
N PRO A 85 5.90 11.99 27.37
CA PRO A 85 7.32 12.27 27.50
C PRO A 85 7.99 12.35 26.13
N THR A 86 8.60 13.50 25.83
CA THR A 86 9.30 13.79 24.56
C THR A 86 10.39 12.75 24.25
N SER A 87 11.05 12.21 25.28
CA SER A 87 12.10 11.18 25.14
C SER A 87 11.54 9.79 24.80
N ASN A 88 10.35 9.43 25.28
CA ASN A 88 9.82 8.08 25.09
C ASN A 88 9.36 7.82 23.66
N GLU A 89 8.87 8.81 22.92
CA GLU A 89 8.41 8.60 21.53
C GLU A 89 9.61 8.37 20.59
N CYS A 90 10.62 9.24 20.66
CA CYS A 90 11.84 9.09 19.85
C CYS A 90 12.63 7.84 20.26
N GLU A 91 12.83 7.60 21.56
CA GLU A 91 13.57 6.40 22.00
C GLU A 91 12.80 5.10 21.74
N ARG A 92 11.46 5.09 21.83
CA ARG A 92 10.66 3.93 21.39
C ARG A 92 10.68 3.75 19.89
N PHE A 93 10.64 4.83 19.09
CA PHE A 93 10.81 4.73 17.65
C PHE A 93 12.17 4.08 17.31
N PHE A 94 13.26 4.54 17.94
CA PHE A 94 14.59 3.96 17.71
C PHE A 94 14.77 2.57 18.34
N SER A 95 14.10 2.24 19.44
CA SER A 95 14.18 0.94 20.11
C SER A 95 13.31 -0.12 19.42
N CYS A 96 12.10 0.23 18.95
CA CYS A 96 11.32 -0.61 18.04
C CYS A 96 12.06 -0.78 16.71
N ALA A 97 12.67 0.29 16.19
CA ALA A 97 13.56 0.17 15.05
C ALA A 97 14.71 -0.80 15.34
N GLN A 98 15.25 -0.83 16.58
CA GLN A 98 16.32 -1.72 17.05
C GLN A 98 15.93 -3.21 17.03
N PHE A 99 14.68 -3.55 17.33
CA PHE A 99 14.13 -4.92 17.19
C PHE A 99 13.93 -5.35 15.73
N VAL A 100 13.93 -4.39 14.79
CA VAL A 100 13.86 -4.62 13.33
C VAL A 100 15.28 -4.72 12.70
N LEU A 101 16.37 -4.62 13.50
CA LEU A 101 17.78 -4.54 13.02
C LEU A 101 18.54 -5.88 13.08
N GLU A 102 18.07 -6.92 12.41
CA GLU A 102 18.89 -8.12 12.18
C GLU A 102 19.81 -7.96 10.95
N ASP A 103 20.77 -8.89 10.76
CA ASP A 103 21.82 -8.85 9.73
C ASP A 103 21.29 -8.71 8.28
N HIS A 104 20.01 -9.01 8.04
CA HIS A 104 19.30 -8.78 6.77
C HIS A 104 19.28 -7.29 6.34
N ARG A 105 19.61 -6.34 7.22
CA ARG A 105 19.59 -4.90 6.93
C ARG A 105 20.80 -4.39 6.15
N LYS A 106 21.95 -5.10 6.16
CA LYS A 106 23.15 -4.65 5.39
C LYS A 106 22.93 -4.69 3.88
N SER A 107 21.93 -5.47 3.42
CA SER A 107 21.56 -5.62 2.01
C SER A 107 20.32 -4.82 1.61
N MET A 108 19.65 -4.12 2.53
CA MET A 108 18.37 -3.43 2.27
C MET A 108 18.59 -1.93 2.05
N HIS A 109 17.96 -1.36 1.02
CA HIS A 109 18.05 0.08 0.77
C HIS A 109 17.41 0.89 1.93
N PRO A 110 18.02 2.02 2.35
CA PRO A 110 17.51 2.91 3.40
C PRO A 110 16.00 3.24 3.34
N ASP A 111 15.45 3.50 2.15
CA ASP A 111 14.03 3.79 1.97
C ASP A 111 13.09 2.60 2.21
N THR A 112 13.51 1.39 1.82
CA THR A 112 12.72 0.16 2.06
C THR A 112 12.55 -0.04 3.55
N LEU A 113 13.64 0.18 4.26
CA LEU A 113 13.68 0.18 5.70
C LEU A 113 12.85 1.30 6.33
N GLU A 114 12.94 2.54 5.83
CA GLU A 114 12.14 3.67 6.30
C GLU A 114 10.65 3.36 6.16
N MET A 115 10.23 2.79 5.04
CA MET A 115 8.84 2.43 4.81
C MET A 115 8.38 1.27 5.69
N ILE A 116 9.20 0.23 5.90
CA ILE A 116 8.89 -0.84 6.88
C ILE A 116 8.77 -0.25 8.28
N MET A 117 9.66 0.67 8.67
CA MET A 117 9.59 1.35 9.96
C MET A 117 8.34 2.22 10.10
N ILE A 118 7.95 2.94 9.04
CA ILE A 118 6.71 3.72 9.00
C ILE A 118 5.49 2.80 9.10
N LEU A 119 5.46 1.68 8.38
CA LEU A 119 4.36 0.72 8.42
C LEU A 119 4.24 0.06 9.80
N ASP A 120 5.35 -0.39 10.40
CA ASP A 120 5.33 -0.98 11.75
C ASP A 120 5.00 0.06 12.82
N TYR A 121 5.58 1.27 12.76
CA TYR A 121 5.26 2.35 13.70
C TYR A 121 3.79 2.77 13.62
N ASN A 122 3.25 2.83 12.41
CA ASN A 122 1.85 3.19 12.17
C ASN A 122 0.91 1.99 12.16
N ARG A 123 1.36 0.77 12.51
CA ARG A 123 0.50 -0.42 12.49
C ARG A 123 -0.76 -0.28 13.37
N LYS A 124 -0.66 0.52 14.43
CA LYS A 124 -1.79 0.85 15.32
C LYS A 124 -2.81 1.82 14.70
N TYR A 125 -2.44 2.47 13.61
CA TYR A 125 -3.28 3.39 12.82
C TYR A 125 -3.67 2.79 11.46
N LEU A 126 -3.04 1.69 11.06
CA LEU A 126 -3.34 0.92 9.86
C LEU A 126 -4.25 -0.24 10.27
N GLU A 127 -5.53 0.03 10.42
CA GLU A 127 -6.52 -1.02 10.62
C GLU A 127 -6.74 -1.75 9.29
N PRO A 128 -6.49 -3.06 9.21
CA PRO A 128 -6.77 -3.81 8.00
C PRO A 128 -8.29 -3.85 7.79
N GLU A 129 -8.73 -3.64 6.55
CA GLU A 129 -10.15 -3.64 6.17
C GLU A 129 -10.86 -4.97 6.48
N ALA A 130 -10.07 -6.06 6.54
CA ALA A 130 -10.53 -7.38 6.91
C ALA A 130 -9.39 -8.23 7.46
N SER A 131 -9.73 -9.36 8.07
CA SER A 131 -8.76 -10.36 8.47
C SER A 131 -8.05 -10.96 7.25
N LEU A 132 -6.89 -11.57 7.49
CA LEU A 132 -6.12 -12.21 6.42
C LEU A 132 -6.97 -13.25 5.67
N ARG A 133 -7.07 -13.10 4.35
CA ARG A 133 -7.85 -13.96 3.43
C ARG A 133 -9.37 -13.98 3.68
N GLU A 134 -9.91 -13.04 4.45
CA GLU A 134 -11.35 -12.94 4.69
C GLU A 134 -12.10 -12.44 3.45
N LYS A 135 -11.63 -11.35 2.84
CA LYS A 135 -12.19 -10.81 1.60
C LYS A 135 -11.11 -10.21 0.72
N TYR A 136 -11.47 -9.95 -0.53
CA TYR A 136 -10.63 -9.19 -1.44
C TYR A 136 -10.67 -7.70 -1.06
N ALA A 137 -9.50 -7.07 -1.03
CA ALA A 137 -9.34 -5.63 -0.81
C ALA A 137 -8.17 -5.14 -1.66
N TYR A 138 -8.45 -4.31 -2.66
CA TYR A 138 -7.42 -3.75 -3.52
C TYR A 138 -6.49 -2.83 -2.71
N SER A 139 -5.18 -2.98 -2.88
CA SER A 139 -4.20 -2.19 -2.13
C SER A 139 -2.93 -1.97 -2.94
N ASN A 140 -2.72 -0.72 -3.39
CA ASN A 140 -1.45 -0.28 -3.97
C ASN A 140 -0.29 -0.47 -2.99
N THR A 141 -0.54 -0.31 -1.68
CA THR A 141 0.47 -0.53 -0.63
C THR A 141 1.01 -1.95 -0.68
N ASN A 142 0.18 -2.96 -0.97
CA ASN A 142 0.64 -4.34 -1.08
C ASN A 142 1.63 -4.52 -2.25
N TYR A 143 1.43 -3.83 -3.38
CA TYR A 143 2.37 -3.87 -4.50
C TYR A 143 3.65 -3.07 -4.23
N VAL A 144 3.57 -1.99 -3.45
CA VAL A 144 4.75 -1.29 -2.94
C VAL A 144 5.58 -2.21 -2.05
N ILE A 145 4.94 -2.98 -1.17
CA ILE A 145 5.59 -4.02 -0.35
C ILE A 145 6.18 -5.11 -1.25
N LEU A 146 5.48 -5.56 -2.30
CA LEU A 146 6.04 -6.54 -3.25
C LEU A 146 7.33 -6.05 -3.93
N GLY A 147 7.41 -4.75 -4.26
CA GLY A 147 8.66 -4.15 -4.75
C GLY A 147 9.83 -4.31 -3.77
N GLN A 148 9.55 -4.19 -2.46
CA GLN A 148 10.54 -4.43 -1.40
C GLN A 148 10.86 -5.90 -1.21
N VAL A 149 9.88 -6.79 -1.37
CA VAL A 149 10.10 -8.25 -1.33
C VAL A 149 11.06 -8.67 -2.46
N ILE A 150 10.86 -8.14 -3.67
CA ILE A 150 11.81 -8.34 -4.78
C ILE A 150 13.21 -7.89 -4.36
N GLU A 151 13.33 -6.70 -3.78
CA GLU A 151 14.63 -6.19 -3.33
C GLU A 151 15.27 -7.06 -2.24
N GLY A 152 14.51 -7.46 -1.22
CA GLY A 152 14.99 -8.28 -0.12
C GLY A 152 15.44 -9.67 -0.56
N VAL A 153 14.76 -10.27 -1.55
CA VAL A 153 15.09 -11.62 -2.05
C VAL A 153 16.20 -11.60 -3.09
N SER A 154 16.20 -10.61 -3.99
CA SER A 154 17.15 -10.55 -5.11
C SER A 154 18.42 -9.74 -4.82
N GLY A 155 18.40 -8.87 -3.81
CA GLY A 155 19.42 -7.85 -3.59
C GLY A 155 19.42 -6.72 -4.65
N GLN A 156 18.41 -6.67 -5.53
CA GLN A 156 18.27 -5.67 -6.58
C GLN A 156 16.96 -4.88 -6.41
N PRO A 157 16.98 -3.54 -6.56
CA PRO A 157 15.74 -2.76 -6.64
C PRO A 157 14.81 -3.31 -7.73
N TRP A 158 13.50 -3.29 -7.46
CA TRP A 158 12.49 -3.92 -8.32
C TRP A 158 12.57 -3.45 -9.78
N ASP A 159 12.87 -2.17 -10.01
CA ASP A 159 12.97 -1.56 -11.34
C ASP A 159 14.12 -2.16 -12.14
N ARG A 160 15.27 -2.37 -11.49
CA ARG A 160 16.44 -3.01 -12.11
C ARG A 160 16.20 -4.50 -12.31
N PHE A 161 15.60 -5.17 -11.32
CA PHE A 161 15.25 -6.58 -11.42
C PHE A 161 14.32 -6.83 -12.61
N LEU A 162 13.22 -6.08 -12.75
CA LEU A 162 12.29 -6.25 -13.88
C LEU A 162 12.95 -5.91 -15.22
N LYS A 163 13.78 -4.86 -15.27
CA LYS A 163 14.53 -4.52 -16.49
C LYS A 163 15.44 -5.66 -16.94
N GLU A 164 16.26 -6.19 -16.04
CA GLU A 164 17.27 -7.22 -16.36
C GLU A 164 16.67 -8.61 -16.56
N ARG A 165 15.61 -8.95 -15.82
CA ARG A 165 15.04 -10.32 -15.78
C ARG A 165 13.81 -10.51 -16.64
N VAL A 166 13.12 -9.42 -17.03
CA VAL A 166 11.88 -9.49 -17.79
C VAL A 166 11.96 -8.65 -19.06
N TRP A 167 12.13 -7.33 -18.95
CA TRP A 167 11.96 -6.43 -20.11
C TRP A 167 13.07 -6.58 -21.15
N GLN A 168 14.33 -6.51 -20.75
CA GLN A 168 15.46 -6.64 -21.68
C GLN A 168 15.52 -8.02 -22.36
N PRO A 169 15.40 -9.15 -21.65
CA PRO A 169 15.39 -10.46 -22.29
C PRO A 169 14.26 -10.59 -23.31
N LEU A 170 13.06 -10.07 -23.01
CA LEU A 170 11.92 -10.11 -23.93
C LEU A 170 12.02 -9.12 -25.09
N GLY A 171 12.98 -8.19 -25.07
CA GLY A 171 13.12 -7.14 -26.07
C GLY A 171 12.12 -5.99 -25.91
N MET A 172 11.57 -5.78 -24.71
CA MET A 172 10.67 -4.67 -24.37
C MET A 172 11.46 -3.37 -24.16
N ASN A 173 12.03 -2.86 -25.25
CA ASN A 173 13.00 -1.75 -25.24
C ASN A 173 12.37 -0.37 -25.02
N ARG A 174 11.04 -0.26 -25.03
CA ARG A 174 10.28 0.96 -24.74
C ARG A 174 9.44 0.82 -23.47
N THR A 175 9.88 -0.02 -22.54
CA THR A 175 9.29 -0.19 -21.22
C THR A 175 10.26 0.29 -20.15
N PHE A 176 9.79 1.18 -19.28
CA PHE A 176 10.60 1.84 -18.26
C PHE A 176 9.86 1.85 -16.92
N ALA A 177 10.62 1.76 -15.82
CA ALA A 177 10.04 1.70 -14.48
C ALA A 177 9.31 2.98 -14.06
N SER A 178 9.67 4.12 -14.64
CA SER A 178 8.90 5.38 -14.55
C SER A 178 9.20 6.30 -15.72
N VAL A 179 8.39 7.35 -15.89
CA VAL A 179 8.61 8.43 -16.86
C VAL A 179 10.00 9.05 -16.77
N ASN A 180 10.61 9.07 -15.57
CA ASN A 180 11.94 9.65 -15.36
C ASN A 180 13.08 8.78 -15.91
N PHE A 181 12.80 7.53 -16.27
CA PHE A 181 13.75 6.60 -16.89
C PHE A 181 13.67 6.60 -18.42
N ILE A 182 12.76 7.38 -19.01
CA ILE A 182 12.68 7.53 -20.46
C ILE A 182 13.90 8.33 -20.94
N PRO A 183 14.70 7.81 -21.88
CA PRO A 183 15.78 8.56 -22.52
C PRO A 183 15.29 9.86 -23.15
N ARG A 184 16.11 10.92 -23.08
CA ARG A 184 15.71 12.27 -23.53
C ARG A 184 15.27 12.29 -24.99
N GLU A 185 15.93 11.50 -25.82
CA GLU A 185 15.63 11.34 -27.25
C GLU A 185 14.26 10.73 -27.52
N LEU A 186 13.67 10.01 -26.56
CA LEU A 186 12.36 9.37 -26.68
C LEU A 186 11.22 10.20 -26.07
N LEU A 187 11.52 11.30 -25.36
CA LEU A 187 10.49 12.09 -24.68
C LEU A 187 9.44 12.65 -25.66
N ASN A 188 9.86 13.02 -26.87
CA ASN A 188 8.95 13.50 -27.91
C ASN A 188 8.05 12.42 -28.51
N GLU A 189 8.32 11.13 -28.23
CA GLU A 189 7.46 10.01 -28.63
C GLU A 189 6.38 9.69 -27.57
N THR A 190 6.43 10.33 -26.40
CA THR A 190 5.45 10.11 -25.33
C THR A 190 4.11 10.78 -25.65
N ASN A 191 3.01 10.18 -25.18
CA ASN A 191 1.71 10.82 -25.23
C ASN A 191 1.52 11.79 -24.06
N SER A 192 0.66 12.79 -24.26
CA SER A 192 0.17 13.63 -23.18
C SER A 192 -1.12 13.06 -22.60
N GLY A 193 -1.30 13.23 -21.29
CA GLY A 193 -2.52 12.83 -20.59
C GLY A 193 -3.62 13.87 -20.70
N HIS A 194 -4.87 13.40 -20.61
CA HIS A 194 -6.06 14.25 -20.64
C HIS A 194 -7.04 13.79 -19.57
N ASN A 195 -7.88 14.71 -19.10
CA ASN A 195 -8.95 14.37 -18.19
C ASN A 195 -10.28 14.78 -18.83
N ASP A 196 -11.17 13.82 -18.98
CA ASP A 196 -12.54 14.05 -19.41
C ASP A 196 -13.37 14.52 -18.22
N CYS A 197 -13.90 15.72 -18.36
CA CYS A 197 -14.61 16.48 -17.35
C CYS A 197 -16.02 16.79 -17.85
N VAL A 198 -16.92 17.18 -16.94
CA VAL A 198 -18.33 17.48 -17.26
C VAL A 198 -18.47 18.53 -18.38
N GLU A 199 -17.56 19.50 -18.46
CA GLU A 199 -17.58 20.60 -19.43
C GLU A 199 -16.65 20.39 -20.65
N GLY A 200 -16.11 19.19 -20.83
CA GLY A 200 -15.21 18.84 -21.93
C GLY A 200 -13.89 18.23 -21.46
N VAL A 201 -12.88 18.26 -22.32
CA VAL A 201 -11.58 17.62 -22.06
C VAL A 201 -10.54 18.64 -21.63
N THR A 202 -9.84 18.37 -20.53
CA THR A 202 -8.67 19.14 -20.07
C THR A 202 -7.37 18.43 -20.46
N GLY A 203 -6.32 19.22 -20.71
CA GLY A 203 -5.05 18.76 -21.28
C GLY A 203 -4.76 19.46 -22.62
N PRO A 204 -3.72 19.04 -23.36
CA PRO A 204 -2.78 17.97 -23.05
C PRO A 204 -1.89 18.28 -21.85
N PHE A 205 -1.69 17.31 -20.97
CA PHE A 205 -0.75 17.38 -19.86
C PHE A 205 0.50 16.58 -20.17
N ASP A 206 1.64 17.25 -20.15
CA ASP A 206 2.94 16.62 -20.32
C ASP A 206 3.21 15.62 -19.18
N ILE A 207 3.45 14.36 -19.54
CA ILE A 207 3.53 13.25 -18.57
C ILE A 207 4.75 13.36 -17.63
N VAL A 208 5.75 14.18 -17.98
CA VAL A 208 6.98 14.34 -17.20
C VAL A 208 6.89 15.56 -16.28
N THR A 209 6.39 16.67 -16.80
CA THR A 209 6.50 17.98 -16.17
C THR A 209 5.21 18.45 -15.50
N ALA A 210 4.04 17.99 -15.94
CA ALA A 210 2.77 18.39 -15.35
C ALA A 210 2.62 17.80 -13.94
N PRO A 211 2.45 18.62 -12.89
CA PRO A 211 2.34 18.13 -11.50
C PRO A 211 1.25 17.09 -11.29
N GLN A 212 0.12 17.24 -11.99
CA GLN A 212 -1.02 16.34 -11.95
C GLN A 212 -0.72 14.94 -12.52
N MET A 213 0.31 14.79 -13.36
CA MET A 213 0.73 13.49 -13.91
C MET A 213 1.73 12.76 -12.99
N GLN A 214 2.17 13.39 -11.89
CA GLN A 214 3.14 12.78 -10.98
C GLN A 214 2.46 11.82 -9.99
N LEU A 215 2.80 10.53 -10.09
CA LEU A 215 2.28 9.49 -9.20
C LEU A 215 2.92 9.49 -7.80
N ALA A 216 4.15 10.00 -7.68
CA ALA A 216 4.87 10.04 -6.41
C ALA A 216 5.75 11.29 -6.30
N PRO A 217 5.14 12.48 -6.09
CA PRO A 217 5.88 13.73 -5.95
C PRO A 217 6.92 13.63 -4.83
N GLY A 218 8.19 13.89 -5.15
CA GLY A 218 9.29 13.90 -4.18
C GLY A 218 9.87 12.52 -3.77
N ARG A 219 9.33 11.40 -4.25
CA ARG A 219 9.97 10.08 -4.08
C ARG A 219 10.98 9.81 -5.21
N LYS A 220 12.04 9.03 -4.93
CA LYS A 220 13.10 8.59 -5.86
C LYS A 220 12.62 8.48 -7.32
N GLN A 221 12.83 9.55 -8.09
CA GLN A 221 12.58 9.56 -9.53
C GLN A 221 11.19 8.99 -9.93
N GLY A 222 10.16 9.19 -9.09
CA GLY A 222 8.80 8.72 -9.38
C GLY A 222 8.62 7.19 -9.43
N LEU A 223 9.51 6.40 -8.81
CA LEU A 223 9.38 4.95 -8.74
C LEU A 223 8.28 4.53 -7.74
N LEU A 224 7.27 3.84 -8.26
CA LEU A 224 6.16 3.26 -7.51
C LEU A 224 5.84 1.89 -8.10
N ALA A 225 6.24 0.81 -7.42
CA ALA A 225 6.04 -0.57 -7.89
C ALA A 225 4.56 -0.91 -8.19
N ALA A 226 3.61 -0.16 -7.62
CA ALA A 226 2.18 -0.33 -7.84
C ALA A 226 1.65 0.26 -9.16
N GLY A 227 2.42 1.09 -9.89
CA GLY A 227 1.87 1.72 -11.10
C GLY A 227 2.74 2.72 -11.85
N SER A 228 4.01 2.92 -11.51
CA SER A 228 4.84 3.91 -12.22
C SER A 228 5.33 3.46 -13.59
N THR A 229 5.24 2.16 -13.92
CA THR A 229 5.79 1.62 -15.17
C THR A 229 5.10 2.25 -16.38
N VAL A 230 5.91 2.67 -17.35
CA VAL A 230 5.46 3.17 -18.65
C VAL A 230 5.90 2.20 -19.74
N SER A 231 5.06 2.00 -20.74
CA SER A 231 5.29 1.03 -21.81
C SER A 231 4.62 1.50 -23.10
N THR A 232 4.68 0.67 -24.15
CA THR A 232 4.00 0.91 -25.43
C THR A 232 3.07 -0.25 -25.74
N PRO A 233 2.08 -0.06 -26.64
CA PRO A 233 1.24 -1.17 -27.11
C PRO A 233 2.06 -2.33 -27.69
N SER A 234 3.15 -2.02 -28.42
CA SER A 234 4.04 -3.03 -29.01
C SER A 234 4.77 -3.86 -27.95
N ASP A 235 5.31 -3.22 -26.91
CA ASP A 235 5.98 -3.93 -25.81
C ASP A 235 4.98 -4.71 -24.94
N MET A 236 3.79 -4.16 -24.69
CA MET A 236 2.76 -4.90 -23.97
C MET A 236 2.29 -6.12 -24.75
N ALA A 237 2.21 -6.06 -26.08
CA ALA A 237 1.92 -7.26 -26.88
C ALA A 237 2.97 -8.37 -26.68
N ILE A 238 4.25 -8.03 -26.48
CA ILE A 238 5.31 -9.00 -26.14
C ILE A 238 5.05 -9.60 -24.76
N PHE A 239 4.82 -8.75 -23.75
CA PHE A 239 4.53 -9.19 -22.38
C PHE A 239 3.31 -10.13 -22.32
N MET A 240 2.24 -9.76 -23.02
CA MET A 240 1.01 -10.55 -23.08
C MET A 240 1.24 -11.91 -23.74
N ARG A 241 2.02 -11.98 -24.83
CA ARG A 241 2.37 -13.26 -25.45
C ARG A 241 3.22 -14.13 -24.52
N MET A 242 4.11 -13.55 -23.71
CA MET A 242 4.85 -14.28 -22.68
C MET A 242 3.90 -14.90 -21.65
N LEU A 243 2.90 -14.16 -21.17
CA LEU A 243 1.89 -14.68 -20.24
C LEU A 243 1.03 -15.79 -20.88
N LEU A 244 0.51 -15.56 -22.09
CA LEU A 244 -0.32 -16.54 -22.82
C LEU A 244 0.45 -17.82 -23.18
N ASN A 245 1.75 -17.70 -23.39
CA ASN A 245 2.65 -18.83 -23.61
C ASN A 245 3.29 -19.33 -22.30
N LYS A 246 2.63 -19.07 -21.17
CA LYS A 246 2.89 -19.66 -19.85
C LYS A 246 4.29 -19.40 -19.32
N GLY A 247 4.85 -18.22 -19.61
CA GLY A 247 6.09 -17.75 -19.00
C GLY A 247 7.28 -17.68 -19.96
N SER A 248 7.07 -17.84 -21.27
CA SER A 248 8.14 -17.73 -22.26
C SER A 248 7.68 -17.11 -23.56
N PHE A 249 8.58 -16.46 -24.30
CA PHE A 249 8.29 -15.92 -25.61
C PHE A 249 9.57 -15.79 -26.43
N ASN A 250 9.54 -16.08 -27.74
CA ASN A 250 10.70 -15.99 -28.64
C ASN A 250 11.99 -16.63 -28.08
N ASN A 251 11.90 -17.87 -27.59
CA ASN A 251 13.00 -18.63 -26.96
C ASN A 251 13.57 -18.02 -25.66
N VAL A 252 12.90 -17.03 -25.09
CA VAL A 252 13.24 -16.44 -23.79
C VAL A 252 12.31 -17.03 -22.74
N GLN A 253 12.88 -17.73 -21.76
CA GLN A 253 12.15 -18.29 -20.63
C GLN A 253 12.25 -17.33 -19.44
N VAL A 254 11.12 -16.72 -19.05
CA VAL A 254 11.06 -15.81 -17.89
C VAL A 254 10.73 -16.57 -16.61
N PHE A 255 9.83 -17.55 -16.69
CA PHE A 255 9.45 -18.39 -15.55
C PHE A 255 10.00 -19.80 -15.74
N GLU A 256 10.66 -20.36 -14.73
CA GLU A 256 11.19 -21.74 -14.81
C GLU A 256 10.09 -22.79 -15.00
N SER A 257 8.90 -22.53 -14.45
CA SER A 257 7.75 -23.44 -14.51
C SER A 257 6.51 -22.72 -15.00
N THR A 258 5.80 -23.37 -15.93
CA THR A 258 4.47 -22.93 -16.39
C THR A 258 3.44 -22.92 -15.25
N ALA A 259 3.71 -23.65 -14.16
CA ALA A 259 2.86 -23.66 -12.97
C ALA A 259 2.79 -22.28 -12.29
N ALA A 260 3.81 -21.43 -12.45
CA ALA A 260 3.81 -20.09 -11.89
C ALA A 260 2.69 -19.23 -12.51
N ILE A 261 2.59 -19.21 -13.85
CA ILE A 261 1.50 -18.52 -14.54
C ILE A 261 0.14 -19.13 -14.19
N ALA A 262 0.04 -20.46 -14.17
CA ALA A 262 -1.20 -21.14 -13.78
C ALA A 262 -1.63 -20.77 -12.36
N GLU A 263 -0.69 -20.57 -11.44
CA GLU A 263 -0.97 -20.14 -10.07
C GLU A 263 -1.35 -18.67 -9.99
N MET A 264 -0.78 -17.80 -10.82
CA MET A 264 -1.16 -16.39 -10.90
C MET A 264 -2.61 -16.19 -11.34
N ILE A 265 -3.06 -16.95 -12.34
CA ILE A 265 -4.42 -16.84 -12.90
C ILE A 265 -5.45 -17.75 -12.20
N ARG A 266 -5.06 -18.48 -11.14
CA ARG A 266 -5.99 -19.26 -10.32
C ARG A 266 -6.72 -18.34 -9.34
N GLY A 267 -8.05 -18.42 -9.28
CA GLY A 267 -8.86 -17.70 -8.31
C GLY A 267 -8.40 -17.92 -6.87
N LYS A 268 -8.11 -16.83 -6.15
CA LYS A 268 -7.63 -16.83 -4.75
C LYS A 268 -8.72 -16.44 -3.78
N THR A 269 -9.45 -15.39 -4.13
CA THR A 269 -10.50 -14.82 -3.30
C THR A 269 -11.68 -14.51 -4.20
N VAL A 270 -12.84 -15.03 -3.86
CA VAL A 270 -14.08 -14.76 -4.60
C VAL A 270 -14.41 -13.27 -4.49
N LEU A 271 -14.76 -12.65 -5.61
CA LEU A 271 -15.23 -11.27 -5.64
C LEU A 271 -16.74 -11.28 -5.37
N GLY A 272 -17.18 -10.50 -4.38
CA GLY A 272 -18.59 -10.34 -4.04
C GLY A 272 -19.25 -9.32 -4.96
N VAL A 273 -19.51 -9.71 -6.20
CA VAL A 273 -19.93 -8.80 -7.27
C VAL A 273 -21.32 -9.16 -7.79
N ASP A 274 -22.10 -8.15 -8.16
CA ASP A 274 -23.39 -8.35 -8.83
C ASP A 274 -23.19 -8.55 -10.34
N PRO A 275 -23.72 -9.63 -10.93
CA PRO A 275 -23.61 -9.87 -12.37
C PRO A 275 -24.12 -8.78 -13.28
N ALA A 276 -25.30 -8.23 -12.95
CA ALA A 276 -25.86 -7.20 -13.80
C ALA A 276 -24.97 -5.96 -13.80
N THR A 277 -24.41 -5.58 -12.64
CA THR A 277 -23.48 -4.46 -12.53
C THR A 277 -22.17 -4.72 -13.28
N TYR A 278 -21.48 -5.83 -13.03
CA TYR A 278 -20.20 -6.11 -13.68
C TYR A 278 -20.33 -6.30 -15.20
N ASN A 279 -21.42 -6.93 -15.66
CA ASN A 279 -21.67 -7.06 -17.10
C ASN A 279 -21.95 -5.69 -17.73
N ALA A 280 -22.78 -4.86 -17.10
CA ALA A 280 -23.15 -3.56 -17.63
C ALA A 280 -22.01 -2.53 -17.56
N GLU A 281 -21.22 -2.52 -16.49
CA GLU A 281 -20.12 -1.58 -16.30
C GLU A 281 -18.88 -2.08 -17.05
N GLU A 282 -18.30 -3.20 -16.64
CA GLU A 282 -17.00 -3.66 -17.16
C GLU A 282 -17.11 -4.42 -18.49
N GLY A 283 -18.33 -4.70 -18.98
CA GLY A 283 -18.53 -5.44 -20.22
C GLY A 283 -18.18 -6.91 -20.08
N PHE A 284 -18.41 -7.49 -18.90
CA PHE A 284 -18.24 -8.93 -18.68
C PHE A 284 -19.50 -9.73 -19.03
N HIS A 285 -19.32 -11.04 -19.04
CA HIS A 285 -20.32 -12.04 -19.41
C HIS A 285 -20.24 -13.20 -18.43
N PHE A 286 -20.70 -12.98 -17.20
CA PHE A 286 -20.77 -14.03 -16.16
C PHE A 286 -22.15 -14.14 -15.55
N GLU A 287 -22.41 -15.33 -15.00
CA GLU A 287 -23.66 -15.73 -14.35
C GLU A 287 -23.35 -16.40 -13.00
N LEU A 288 -24.17 -16.11 -11.97
CA LEU A 288 -23.94 -16.59 -10.59
C LEU A 288 -24.18 -18.10 -10.39
N ASP A 289 -24.95 -18.74 -11.28
CA ASP A 289 -25.40 -20.12 -11.13
C ASP A 289 -24.46 -21.17 -11.75
N GLY A 290 -23.37 -20.73 -12.40
CA GLY A 290 -22.38 -21.61 -13.01
C GLY A 290 -20.94 -21.12 -12.94
N ASN A 291 -20.71 -19.81 -12.78
CA ASN A 291 -19.39 -19.20 -12.88
C ASN A 291 -19.01 -18.47 -11.58
N THR A 292 -17.74 -18.56 -11.18
CA THR A 292 -17.19 -17.81 -10.06
C THR A 292 -16.21 -16.77 -10.56
N VAL A 293 -16.39 -15.52 -10.11
CA VAL A 293 -15.45 -14.44 -10.31
C VAL A 293 -14.55 -14.34 -9.09
N ALA A 294 -13.24 -14.32 -9.30
CA ALA A 294 -12.25 -14.24 -8.24
C ALA A 294 -11.11 -13.29 -8.61
N SER A 295 -10.29 -12.91 -7.64
CA SER A 295 -9.01 -12.25 -7.89
C SER A 295 -7.90 -13.27 -8.11
N GLY A 296 -6.93 -12.96 -8.99
CA GLY A 296 -5.68 -13.70 -9.14
C GLY A 296 -4.51 -13.03 -8.40
N TYR A 297 -3.31 -13.60 -8.50
CA TYR A 297 -2.10 -12.87 -8.11
C TYR A 297 -1.63 -12.00 -9.29
N GLY A 298 -1.74 -10.68 -9.14
CA GLY A 298 -1.41 -9.75 -10.22
C GLY A 298 -2.55 -9.50 -11.22
N PHE A 299 -3.72 -10.11 -11.03
CA PHE A 299 -4.89 -9.97 -11.87
C PHE A 299 -6.08 -9.52 -11.03
N ASP A 300 -6.80 -8.51 -11.52
CA ASP A 300 -7.98 -7.96 -10.84
C ASP A 300 -9.09 -9.00 -10.87
N THR A 301 -9.34 -9.56 -12.06
CA THR A 301 -10.37 -10.58 -12.26
C THR A 301 -9.81 -11.84 -12.90
N VAL A 302 -10.25 -13.00 -12.43
CA VAL A 302 -10.05 -14.32 -13.02
C VAL A 302 -11.34 -15.14 -12.90
N GLY A 303 -11.71 -15.88 -13.95
CA GLY A 303 -12.91 -16.71 -13.93
C GLY A 303 -13.35 -17.14 -15.32
N GLN A 304 -14.55 -17.71 -15.42
CA GLN A 304 -15.25 -17.93 -16.69
C GLN A 304 -16.27 -16.80 -16.87
N ILE A 305 -15.81 -15.68 -17.44
CA ILE A 305 -16.57 -14.41 -17.38
C ILE A 305 -16.60 -13.64 -18.72
N MET A 306 -16.25 -14.31 -19.81
CA MET A 306 -16.18 -13.71 -21.14
C MET A 306 -16.80 -14.67 -22.16
N TRP A 307 -18.13 -14.76 -22.16
CA TRP A 307 -18.93 -15.72 -22.94
C TRP A 307 -18.50 -17.17 -22.67
N ASP A 308 -18.54 -17.57 -21.39
CA ASP A 308 -18.13 -18.89 -20.85
C ASP A 308 -16.65 -19.27 -21.10
N ARG A 309 -15.83 -18.33 -21.58
CA ARG A 309 -14.40 -18.55 -21.76
C ARG A 309 -13.63 -18.22 -20.51
N THR A 310 -12.52 -18.94 -20.31
CA THR A 310 -11.58 -18.62 -19.24
C THR A 310 -10.99 -17.24 -19.50
N TYR A 311 -11.05 -16.39 -18.48
CA TYR A 311 -10.69 -15.00 -18.57
C TYR A 311 -9.81 -14.59 -17.40
N CYS A 312 -8.88 -13.68 -17.66
CA CYS A 312 -8.25 -12.88 -16.63
C CYS A 312 -7.90 -11.49 -17.13
N ASP A 313 -7.75 -10.51 -16.23
CA ASP A 313 -7.33 -9.16 -16.60
C ASP A 313 -6.60 -8.39 -15.49
N LYS A 314 -6.06 -7.25 -15.91
CA LYS A 314 -5.54 -6.18 -15.05
C LYS A 314 -5.86 -4.84 -15.71
N GLY A 315 -6.45 -3.93 -14.92
CA GLY A 315 -6.58 -2.52 -15.27
C GLY A 315 -5.46 -1.66 -14.68
N GLY A 316 -5.33 -0.45 -15.21
CA GLY A 316 -4.49 0.58 -14.61
C GLY A 316 -5.05 1.96 -14.91
N ASP A 317 -5.16 2.77 -13.86
CA ASP A 317 -5.67 4.14 -13.94
C ASP A 317 -4.66 5.10 -13.31
N THR A 318 -4.33 6.13 -14.07
CA THR A 318 -3.58 7.29 -13.62
C THR A 318 -4.39 8.52 -13.97
N MET A 319 -4.00 9.70 -13.47
CA MET A 319 -4.83 10.90 -13.60
C MET A 319 -5.20 11.28 -15.04
N GLY A 320 -4.42 10.88 -16.06
CA GLY A 320 -4.73 11.19 -17.46
C GLY A 320 -4.50 10.04 -18.43
N HIS A 321 -4.36 8.82 -17.93
CA HIS A 321 -4.18 7.63 -18.77
C HIS A 321 -4.85 6.42 -18.13
N THR A 322 -5.46 5.59 -18.97
CA THR A 322 -6.05 4.33 -18.57
C THR A 322 -5.55 3.21 -19.48
N ILE A 323 -5.38 2.02 -18.90
CA ILE A 323 -5.14 0.78 -19.63
C ILE A 323 -6.14 -0.25 -19.16
N ARG A 324 -6.72 -0.97 -20.12
CA ARG A 324 -7.52 -2.18 -19.86
C ARG A 324 -6.92 -3.33 -20.62
N THR A 325 -6.64 -4.41 -19.90
CA THR A 325 -6.22 -5.66 -20.53
C THR A 325 -7.37 -6.67 -20.48
N GLY A 326 -7.23 -7.73 -21.25
CA GLY A 326 -8.10 -8.88 -21.19
C GLY A 326 -7.41 -10.06 -21.85
N PHE A 327 -7.48 -11.21 -21.21
CA PHE A 327 -6.83 -12.42 -21.67
C PHE A 327 -7.85 -13.54 -21.73
N SER A 328 -7.89 -14.28 -22.83
CA SER A 328 -8.46 -15.63 -22.87
C SER A 328 -7.34 -16.64 -23.05
N PRO A 329 -6.82 -17.24 -21.96
CA PRO A 329 -5.69 -18.16 -22.03
C PRO A 329 -5.96 -19.41 -22.87
N THR A 330 -7.20 -19.92 -22.85
CA THR A 330 -7.61 -21.09 -23.64
C THR A 330 -7.62 -20.81 -25.13
N ASP A 331 -8.01 -19.59 -25.51
CA ASP A 331 -8.05 -19.13 -26.90
C ASP A 331 -6.72 -18.53 -27.38
N ARG A 332 -5.72 -18.45 -26.49
CA ARG A 332 -4.42 -17.79 -26.73
C ARG A 332 -4.58 -16.35 -27.22
N LEU A 333 -5.62 -15.66 -26.73
CA LEU A 333 -5.97 -14.30 -27.10
C LEU A 333 -5.62 -13.35 -25.96
N GLY A 334 -5.05 -12.19 -26.31
CA GLY A 334 -4.84 -11.08 -25.40
C GLY A 334 -5.17 -9.76 -26.10
N VAL A 335 -5.93 -8.90 -25.42
CA VAL A 335 -6.24 -7.53 -25.84
C VAL A 335 -5.73 -6.54 -24.79
N ALA A 336 -5.08 -5.47 -25.23
CA ALA A 336 -4.73 -4.33 -24.40
C ALA A 336 -5.17 -3.05 -25.08
N VAL A 337 -6.00 -2.27 -24.39
CA VAL A 337 -6.50 -0.97 -24.83
C VAL A 337 -5.82 0.10 -23.98
N PHE A 338 -5.21 1.08 -24.65
CA PHE A 338 -4.60 2.23 -24.02
C PHE A 338 -5.42 3.47 -24.37
N SER A 339 -5.71 4.28 -23.37
CA SER A 339 -6.30 5.60 -23.54
C SER A 339 -5.42 6.62 -22.83
N ASN A 340 -5.17 7.76 -23.48
CA ASN A 340 -4.53 8.92 -22.87
C ASN A 340 -5.56 9.92 -22.33
N THR A 341 -6.71 9.40 -21.90
CA THR A 341 -7.76 10.12 -21.22
C THR A 341 -8.26 9.28 -20.05
N GLU A 342 -8.37 9.90 -18.88
CA GLU A 342 -9.12 9.38 -17.74
C GLU A 342 -10.41 10.19 -17.60
N SER A 343 -11.52 9.54 -17.26
CA SER A 343 -12.81 10.23 -17.12
C SER A 343 -13.27 10.22 -15.67
N SER A 344 -13.65 11.41 -15.21
CA SER A 344 -14.31 11.59 -13.91
C SER A 344 -15.84 11.39 -13.97
N ALA A 345 -16.41 11.24 -15.17
CA ALA A 345 -17.83 11.06 -15.37
C ALA A 345 -18.23 9.59 -15.25
N LEU A 346 -19.12 9.26 -14.30
CA LEU A 346 -19.53 7.88 -13.99
C LEU A 346 -19.92 7.05 -15.22
N ARG A 347 -20.61 7.66 -16.20
CA ARG A 347 -21.03 6.98 -17.44
C ARG A 347 -19.86 6.62 -18.36
N GLN A 348 -18.78 7.40 -18.34
CA GLN A 348 -17.63 7.19 -19.21
C GLN A 348 -16.51 6.37 -18.54
N LEU A 349 -16.62 6.12 -17.22
CA LEU A 349 -15.63 5.36 -16.44
C LEU A 349 -15.30 4.00 -17.06
N PHE A 350 -16.28 3.36 -17.70
CA PHE A 350 -16.15 1.99 -18.20
C PHE A 350 -16.17 1.85 -19.72
N HIS A 351 -16.16 2.96 -20.48
CA HIS A 351 -16.14 2.86 -21.95
C HIS A 351 -14.90 2.12 -22.46
N VAL A 352 -13.76 2.28 -21.79
CA VAL A 352 -12.51 1.58 -22.18
C VAL A 352 -12.62 0.08 -21.87
N ASP A 353 -13.27 -0.28 -20.76
CA ASP A 353 -13.56 -1.65 -20.34
C ASP A 353 -14.50 -2.35 -21.34
N GLN A 354 -15.61 -1.70 -21.67
CA GLN A 354 -16.57 -2.18 -22.67
C GLN A 354 -15.93 -2.27 -24.05
N PHE A 355 -15.12 -1.30 -24.45
CA PHE A 355 -14.39 -1.36 -25.72
C PHE A 355 -13.39 -2.51 -25.75
N ARG A 356 -12.68 -2.78 -24.65
CA ARG A 356 -11.82 -3.96 -24.48
C ARG A 356 -12.63 -5.25 -24.67
N SER A 357 -13.82 -5.34 -24.07
CA SER A 357 -14.68 -6.52 -24.19
C SER A 357 -15.27 -6.68 -25.60
N TYR A 358 -15.67 -5.60 -26.24
CA TYR A 358 -16.11 -5.58 -27.65
C TYR A 358 -15.01 -6.11 -28.58
N LEU A 359 -13.77 -5.62 -28.44
CA LEU A 359 -12.63 -6.10 -29.22
C LEU A 359 -12.36 -7.59 -28.96
N MET A 360 -12.44 -8.04 -27.71
CA MET A 360 -12.32 -9.45 -27.40
C MET A 360 -13.42 -10.27 -28.08
N GLY A 361 -14.66 -9.80 -28.05
CA GLY A 361 -15.79 -10.45 -28.72
C GLY A 361 -15.55 -10.66 -30.21
N ILE A 362 -15.00 -9.66 -30.91
CA ILE A 362 -14.62 -9.78 -32.33
C ILE A 362 -13.65 -10.95 -32.53
N PHE A 363 -12.59 -11.04 -31.73
CA PHE A 363 -11.56 -12.07 -31.86
C PHE A 363 -11.97 -13.44 -31.29
N LEU A 364 -13.07 -13.50 -30.54
CA LEU A 364 -13.67 -14.71 -29.99
C LEU A 364 -14.85 -15.21 -30.83
N ASP A 365 -15.05 -14.65 -32.02
CA ASP A 365 -16.11 -14.97 -32.98
C ASP A 365 -17.53 -14.82 -32.39
N VAL A 366 -17.72 -13.86 -31.48
CA VAL A 366 -19.04 -13.51 -30.97
C VAL A 366 -19.83 -12.82 -32.09
N PRO A 367 -21.11 -13.15 -32.31
CA PRO A 367 -21.91 -12.53 -33.37
C PRO A 367 -21.91 -11.01 -33.27
N THR A 368 -21.59 -10.32 -34.36
CA THR A 368 -21.48 -8.84 -34.38
C THR A 368 -22.78 -8.17 -33.94
N GLN A 369 -23.94 -8.74 -34.26
CA GLN A 369 -25.24 -8.21 -33.83
C GLN A 369 -25.39 -8.22 -32.30
N LEU A 370 -24.82 -9.22 -31.63
CA LEU A 370 -24.81 -9.29 -30.17
C LEU A 370 -23.87 -8.23 -29.59
N LEU A 371 -22.66 -8.10 -30.15
CA LEU A 371 -21.70 -7.08 -29.74
C LEU A 371 -22.23 -5.66 -29.92
N GLU A 372 -22.89 -5.38 -31.05
CA GLU A 372 -23.55 -4.10 -31.30
C GLU A 372 -24.70 -3.89 -30.31
N PHE A 373 -25.53 -4.91 -30.04
CA PHE A 373 -26.62 -4.79 -29.07
C PHE A 373 -26.12 -4.44 -27.65
N GLU A 374 -25.01 -5.05 -27.24
CA GLU A 374 -24.44 -4.89 -25.89
C GLU A 374 -23.64 -3.60 -25.72
N TYR A 375 -22.82 -3.23 -26.69
CA TYR A 375 -21.79 -2.19 -26.52
C TYR A 375 -21.98 -0.94 -27.39
N SER A 376 -23.03 -0.82 -28.20
CA SER A 376 -23.26 0.38 -29.04
C SER A 376 -23.85 1.59 -28.31
N ARG A 377 -23.99 1.53 -26.97
CA ARG A 377 -24.75 2.50 -26.17
C ARG A 377 -23.92 3.68 -25.69
#